data_AF-A0A803M413-F1
#
_entry.id   AF-A0A803M413-F1
#
_cell.length_a   1.000
_cell.length_b   1.000
_cell.length_c   1.000
_cell.angle_alpha   90.00
_cell.angle_beta   90.00
_cell.angle_gamma   90.00
#
_symmetry.space_group_name_H-M   'P 1'
#
loop_
_entity.id
_entity.type
_entity.pdbx_description
1 polymer ?
#
loop_
_entity_poly.entity_id
_entity_poly.type
_entity_poly.pdbx_seq_one_letter_code
_entity_poly.pdbx_strand_id
1 'polypeptide(L)'
;MLLAYRPQRTLEPTSSCNNQISNAFQQYERQNEGKASVQVYTNMSHFDAMHDDVCRVAADKRANFIILPFHKQWAIDGTVEAVNRPIKEMNLKLLECVPCSLGILIDRGPIDGSSSILNHKSIYRVAVLFIGGVDDIESLAYGARMVKHERVAVTVIRFLLLGRDTSRERKHESETIEFYKKTNSGNERFMYQEKLVKDGVGLAESIRNMDNSYDLILVGRSHQHSPLLFGLHEWSECPELGVIGDLLASPDAKTTASVLVVHQQKMTGKINTSTGQVPQNRDMYVHDEPFTERVSDHNPSVEISIDSENSPMKDSYYR
;
A
#
# COMPACT_ATOMS: atom_id res chain seq x y z
N MET A 1 1.24 -7.62 -7.93
CA MET A 1 1.21 -6.42 -8.81
C MET A 1 0.60 -6.85 -10.13
N LEU A 2 -0.50 -6.23 -10.55
CA LEU A 2 -1.10 -6.48 -11.86
C LEU A 2 -0.77 -5.29 -12.77
N LEU A 3 -0.26 -5.58 -13.97
CA LEU A 3 0.27 -4.59 -14.91
C LEU A 3 -0.63 -4.50 -16.14
N ALA A 4 -1.03 -3.27 -16.48
CA ALA A 4 -1.90 -2.99 -17.61
C ALA A 4 -1.17 -3.20 -18.95
N TYR A 5 -1.59 -4.21 -19.72
CA TYR A 5 -1.05 -4.48 -21.06
C TYR A 5 -1.59 -3.52 -22.12
N ARG A 6 -0.73 -3.03 -23.03
CA ARG A 6 -1.12 -2.16 -24.15
C ARG A 6 -0.76 -2.83 -25.48
N PRO A 7 -1.75 -3.22 -26.32
CA PRO A 7 -1.46 -3.79 -27.62
C PRO A 7 -1.02 -2.69 -28.61
N GLN A 8 0.29 -2.54 -28.81
CA GLN A 8 0.80 -1.79 -29.96
C GLN A 8 0.71 -2.66 -31.22
N ARG A 9 0.09 -2.14 -32.28
CA ARG A 9 0.04 -2.78 -33.61
C ARG A 9 1.35 -2.54 -34.38
N THR A 10 2.47 -3.04 -33.86
CA THR A 10 3.74 -3.10 -34.59
C THR A 10 4.48 -4.37 -34.18
N LEU A 11 5.00 -5.12 -35.16
CA LEU A 11 5.72 -6.38 -34.93
C LEU A 11 7.16 -6.10 -34.47
N GLU A 12 7.32 -5.80 -33.17
CA GLU A 12 8.59 -5.78 -32.45
C GLU A 12 8.49 -6.73 -31.25
N PRO A 13 9.56 -7.44 -30.85
CA PRO A 13 9.47 -8.54 -29.89
C PRO A 13 9.19 -8.04 -28.47
N THR A 14 7.95 -8.24 -28.01
CA THR A 14 7.43 -7.85 -26.68
C THR A 14 7.98 -8.68 -25.50
N SER A 15 9.14 -9.33 -25.66
CA SER A 15 9.64 -10.37 -24.75
C SER A 15 10.66 -9.91 -23.70
N SER A 16 11.14 -8.65 -23.72
CA SER A 16 12.23 -8.22 -22.82
C SER A 16 11.76 -7.76 -21.43
N CYS A 17 10.74 -6.92 -21.35
CA CYS A 17 10.34 -6.26 -20.10
C CYS A 17 9.66 -7.20 -19.09
N ASN A 18 8.69 -8.01 -19.53
CA ASN A 18 8.03 -8.98 -18.64
C ASN A 18 9.03 -9.99 -18.06
N ASN A 19 9.99 -10.42 -18.88
CA ASN A 19 11.09 -11.28 -18.43
C ASN A 19 11.96 -10.60 -17.36
N GLN A 20 12.26 -9.29 -17.49
CA GLN A 20 13.03 -8.56 -16.46
C GLN A 20 12.28 -8.52 -15.12
N ILE A 21 10.98 -8.24 -15.14
CA ILE A 21 10.15 -8.20 -13.92
C ILE A 21 10.07 -9.59 -13.29
N SER A 22 9.69 -10.62 -14.08
CA SER A 22 9.62 -12.01 -13.61
C SER A 22 10.95 -12.49 -13.03
N ASN A 23 12.07 -12.23 -13.72
CA ASN A 23 13.41 -12.57 -13.25
C ASN A 23 13.77 -11.87 -11.93
N ALA A 24 13.41 -10.58 -11.76
CA ALA A 24 13.67 -9.84 -10.53
C ALA A 24 12.94 -10.44 -9.32
N PHE A 25 11.67 -10.84 -9.48
CA PHE A 25 10.91 -11.49 -8.40
C PHE A 25 11.39 -12.93 -8.15
N GLN A 26 11.70 -13.72 -9.18
CA GLN A 26 12.34 -15.03 -8.99
C GLN A 26 13.70 -14.92 -8.28
N GLN A 27 14.48 -13.87 -8.55
CA GLN A 27 15.72 -13.60 -7.83
C GLN A 27 15.45 -13.23 -6.36
N TYR A 28 14.42 -12.44 -6.07
CA TYR A 28 14.01 -12.11 -4.71
C TYR A 28 13.59 -13.37 -3.92
N GLU A 29 12.81 -14.26 -4.52
CA GLU A 29 12.43 -15.55 -3.92
C GLU A 29 13.67 -16.40 -3.58
N ARG A 30 14.59 -16.60 -4.53
CA ARG A 30 15.84 -17.34 -4.31
C ARG A 30 16.72 -16.73 -3.21
N GLN A 31 16.74 -15.41 -3.07
CA GLN A 31 17.47 -14.72 -2.00
C GLN A 31 16.77 -14.78 -0.63
N ASN A 32 15.48 -15.15 -0.59
CA ASN A 32 14.64 -15.20 0.61
C ASN A 32 13.97 -16.58 0.76
N GLU A 33 14.68 -17.65 0.40
CA GLU A 33 14.18 -19.03 0.45
C GLU A 33 13.59 -19.36 1.83
N GLY A 34 12.40 -19.96 1.84
CA GLY A 34 11.65 -20.27 3.06
C GLY A 34 11.04 -19.07 3.79
N LYS A 35 11.26 -17.83 3.33
CA LYS A 35 10.68 -16.58 3.90
C LYS A 35 9.76 -15.85 2.93
N ALA A 36 9.99 -15.97 1.63
CA ALA A 36 9.11 -15.45 0.58
C ALA A 36 8.85 -16.53 -0.47
N SER A 37 7.71 -16.43 -1.13
CA SER A 37 7.38 -17.19 -2.34
C SER A 37 6.86 -16.25 -3.43
N VAL A 38 7.12 -16.58 -4.69
CA VAL A 38 6.67 -15.80 -5.84
C VAL A 38 5.77 -16.64 -6.72
N GLN A 39 4.62 -16.08 -7.05
CA GLN A 39 3.70 -16.63 -8.04
C GLN A 39 3.37 -15.58 -9.08
N VAL A 40 2.78 -16.03 -10.19
CA VAL A 40 2.94 -15.40 -11.50
C VAL A 40 1.55 -15.60 -12.18
N TYR A 41 0.79 -14.51 -12.43
CA TYR A 41 -0.61 -14.53 -12.97
C TYR A 41 -1.02 -13.47 -14.04
N THR A 42 -1.02 -13.77 -15.35
CA THR A 42 -1.50 -12.85 -16.41
C THR A 42 -2.96 -13.06 -16.59
N ASN A 43 -3.69 -11.96 -16.71
CA ASN A 43 -5.05 -11.99 -17.21
C ASN A 43 -5.20 -11.05 -18.40
N MET A 44 -5.94 -11.52 -19.41
CA MET A 44 -6.31 -10.76 -20.58
C MET A 44 -7.80 -10.41 -20.47
N SER A 45 -8.09 -9.24 -19.93
CA SER A 45 -9.45 -8.70 -19.87
C SER A 45 -9.54 -7.28 -20.42
N HIS A 46 -10.76 -6.85 -20.73
CA HIS A 46 -11.03 -5.46 -21.07
C HIS A 46 -10.74 -4.59 -19.85
N PHE A 47 -10.15 -3.40 -20.06
CA PHE A 47 -9.85 -2.44 -18.99
C PHE A 47 -11.03 -2.18 -18.05
N ASP A 48 -12.25 -2.21 -18.58
CA ASP A 48 -13.46 -2.03 -17.78
C ASP A 48 -13.71 -3.12 -16.73
N ALA A 49 -13.23 -4.34 -16.95
CA ALA A 49 -13.42 -5.52 -16.11
C ALA A 49 -12.15 -5.94 -15.34
N MET A 50 -10.98 -5.36 -15.63
CA MET A 50 -9.71 -5.71 -14.95
C MET A 50 -9.80 -5.62 -13.41
N HIS A 51 -10.59 -4.68 -12.88
CA HIS A 51 -10.82 -4.55 -11.44
C HIS A 51 -11.50 -5.79 -10.81
N ASP A 52 -12.50 -6.39 -11.47
CA ASP A 52 -13.17 -7.61 -11.01
C ASP A 52 -12.19 -8.79 -10.96
N ASP A 53 -11.31 -8.88 -11.95
CA ASP A 53 -10.27 -9.92 -12.02
C ASP A 53 -9.22 -9.77 -10.91
N VAL A 54 -8.77 -8.53 -10.64
CA VAL A 54 -7.87 -8.20 -9.53
C VAL A 54 -8.50 -8.63 -8.21
N CYS A 55 -9.77 -8.28 -7.98
CA CYS A 55 -10.51 -8.64 -6.77
C CYS A 55 -10.73 -10.16 -6.64
N ARG A 56 -11.04 -10.86 -7.74
CA ARG A 56 -11.16 -12.33 -7.74
C ARG A 56 -9.85 -13.00 -7.34
N VAL A 57 -8.74 -12.66 -7.99
CA VAL A 57 -7.42 -13.23 -7.67
C VAL A 57 -7.03 -12.93 -6.22
N ALA A 58 -7.27 -11.71 -5.73
CA ALA A 58 -7.00 -11.35 -4.35
C ALA A 58 -7.85 -12.13 -3.33
N ALA A 59 -9.13 -12.36 -3.62
CA ALA A 59 -10.01 -13.16 -2.77
C ALA A 59 -9.62 -14.64 -2.78
N ASP A 60 -9.39 -15.23 -3.96
CA ASP A 60 -8.98 -16.63 -4.14
C ASP A 60 -7.65 -16.92 -3.41
N LYS A 61 -6.71 -15.97 -3.45
CA LYS A 61 -5.41 -16.05 -2.76
C LYS A 61 -5.42 -15.55 -1.32
N ARG A 62 -6.56 -15.04 -0.82
CA ARG A 62 -6.68 -14.43 0.51
C ARG A 62 -5.60 -13.37 0.77
N ALA A 63 -5.34 -12.55 -0.25
CA ALA A 63 -4.35 -11.49 -0.19
C ALA A 63 -4.72 -10.50 0.93
N ASN A 64 -3.74 -10.14 1.76
CA ASN A 64 -3.93 -9.14 2.82
C ASN A 64 -3.74 -7.70 2.31
N PHE A 65 -3.00 -7.53 1.21
CA PHE A 65 -2.62 -6.24 0.67
C PHE A 65 -2.40 -6.34 -0.86
N ILE A 66 -2.92 -5.37 -1.62
CA ILE A 66 -2.67 -5.24 -3.06
C ILE A 66 -1.85 -3.97 -3.31
N ILE A 67 -0.88 -4.03 -4.22
CA ILE A 67 -0.14 -2.85 -4.70
C ILE A 67 -0.44 -2.63 -6.19
N LEU A 68 -0.89 -1.42 -6.52
CA LEU A 68 -1.17 -0.93 -7.87
C LEU A 68 -0.18 0.17 -8.26
N PRO A 69 0.18 0.31 -9.55
CA PRO A 69 0.93 1.47 -10.03
C PRO A 69 0.06 2.73 -10.04
N PHE A 70 0.69 3.89 -9.83
CA PHE A 70 0.07 5.18 -10.13
C PHE A 70 -0.04 5.40 -11.65
N HIS A 71 -1.02 6.21 -12.07
CA HIS A 71 -1.39 6.36 -13.47
C HIS A 71 -0.55 7.41 -14.23
N LYS A 72 0.17 8.30 -13.53
CA LYS A 72 1.13 9.24 -14.13
C LYS A 72 2.55 8.69 -14.00
N GLN A 73 3.33 8.74 -15.08
CA GLN A 73 4.77 8.45 -15.07
C GLN A 73 5.56 9.76 -15.08
N TRP A 74 6.67 9.79 -14.34
CA TRP A 74 7.52 10.96 -14.14
C TRP A 74 8.77 10.86 -15.01
N ALA A 75 9.06 11.92 -15.75
CA ALA A 75 10.35 12.12 -16.39
C ALA A 75 11.43 12.47 -15.34
N ILE A 76 12.70 12.35 -15.74
CA ILE A 76 13.87 12.58 -14.88
C ILE A 76 13.92 14.02 -14.34
N ASP A 77 13.35 14.98 -15.05
CA ASP A 77 13.25 16.39 -14.66
C ASP A 77 12.08 16.70 -13.71
N GLY A 78 11.29 15.69 -13.32
CA GLY A 78 10.10 15.83 -12.49
C GLY A 78 8.85 16.31 -13.24
N THR A 79 8.85 16.33 -14.58
CA THR A 79 7.64 16.55 -15.38
C THR A 79 6.84 15.26 -15.59
N VAL A 80 5.56 15.37 -15.95
CA VAL A 80 4.72 14.19 -16.24
C VAL A 80 4.93 13.76 -17.68
N GLU A 81 5.58 12.61 -17.88
CA GLU A 81 5.91 12.06 -19.20
C GLU A 81 4.69 11.40 -19.87
N ALA A 82 3.92 10.63 -19.11
CA ALA A 82 2.79 9.87 -19.61
C ALA A 82 1.64 9.75 -18.59
N VAL A 83 0.41 9.68 -19.10
CA VAL A 83 -0.82 9.54 -18.31
C VAL A 83 -1.62 8.34 -18.82
N ASN A 84 -1.64 7.25 -18.07
CA ASN A 84 -2.33 6.02 -18.41
C ASN A 84 -3.77 6.02 -17.85
N ARG A 85 -4.71 6.60 -18.61
CA ARG A 85 -6.12 6.73 -18.18
C ARG A 85 -6.79 5.40 -17.75
N PRO A 86 -6.60 4.26 -18.46
CA PRO A 86 -7.11 2.97 -17.99
C PRO A 86 -6.62 2.56 -16.60
N ILE A 87 -5.36 2.86 -16.22
CA ILE A 87 -4.87 2.62 -14.84
C ILE A 87 -5.61 3.53 -13.85
N LYS A 88 -5.86 4.80 -14.19
CA LYS A 88 -6.63 5.72 -13.32
C LYS A 88 -8.03 5.18 -13.07
N GLU A 89 -8.73 4.77 -14.13
CA GLU A 89 -10.09 4.23 -14.06
C GLU A 89 -10.14 2.92 -13.27
N MET A 90 -9.18 2.01 -13.48
CA MET A 90 -9.05 0.77 -12.70
C MET A 90 -8.78 1.04 -11.22
N ASN A 91 -7.84 1.96 -10.90
CA ASN A 91 -7.53 2.31 -9.51
C ASN A 91 -8.76 2.90 -8.80
N LEU A 92 -9.53 3.76 -9.47
CA LEU A 92 -10.78 4.32 -8.93
C LEU A 92 -11.83 3.24 -8.67
N LYS A 93 -12.07 2.33 -9.62
CA LYS A 93 -13.00 1.20 -9.42
C LYS A 93 -12.56 0.29 -8.28
N LEU A 94 -11.26 -0.02 -8.17
CA LEU A 94 -10.73 -0.87 -7.10
C LEU A 94 -10.89 -0.24 -5.71
N LEU A 95 -10.75 1.07 -5.57
CA LEU A 95 -11.01 1.78 -4.31
C LEU A 95 -12.47 1.65 -3.81
N GLU A 96 -13.40 1.16 -4.62
CA GLU A 96 -14.79 0.91 -4.25
C GLU A 96 -15.09 -0.55 -3.90
N CYS A 97 -14.35 -1.52 -4.47
CA CYS A 97 -14.65 -2.95 -4.38
C CYS A 97 -13.52 -3.86 -3.84
N VAL A 98 -12.37 -3.31 -3.46
CA VAL A 98 -11.19 -4.11 -3.05
C VAL A 98 -11.46 -5.01 -1.82
N PRO A 99 -11.11 -6.31 -1.86
CA PRO A 99 -11.37 -7.26 -0.77
C PRO A 99 -10.34 -7.24 0.37
N CYS A 100 -9.33 -6.38 0.28
CA CYS A 100 -8.25 -6.23 1.24
C CYS A 100 -7.69 -4.81 1.20
N SER A 101 -6.69 -4.49 2.04
CA SER A 101 -6.03 -3.18 2.01
C SER A 101 -5.32 -2.95 0.66
N LEU A 102 -5.29 -1.69 0.21
CA LEU A 102 -4.82 -1.30 -1.13
C LEU A 102 -3.76 -0.21 -1.03
N GLY A 103 -2.63 -0.40 -1.72
CA GLY A 103 -1.60 0.62 -1.88
C GLY A 103 -1.51 1.09 -3.34
N ILE A 104 -1.61 2.39 -3.59
CA ILE A 104 -1.25 2.99 -4.88
C ILE A 104 0.18 3.51 -4.78
N LEU A 105 1.09 2.90 -5.53
CA LEU A 105 2.52 3.23 -5.55
C LEU A 105 2.79 4.28 -6.63
N ILE A 106 3.14 5.49 -6.18
CA ILE A 106 3.79 6.51 -6.98
C ILE A 106 5.29 6.19 -6.96
N ASP A 107 5.75 5.49 -7.99
CA ASP A 107 7.18 5.28 -8.21
C ASP A 107 7.80 6.57 -8.77
N ARG A 108 8.86 7.06 -8.13
CA ARG A 108 9.63 8.23 -8.58
C ARG A 108 10.97 7.87 -9.22
N GLY A 109 11.31 6.58 -9.30
CA GLY A 109 12.43 6.09 -10.09
C GLY A 109 13.81 6.65 -9.72
N PRO A 110 14.82 6.47 -10.58
CA PRO A 110 16.19 6.83 -10.28
C PRO A 110 16.53 8.26 -10.72
N ILE A 111 15.98 9.28 -10.05
CA ILE A 111 16.46 10.68 -10.16
C ILE A 111 17.82 10.83 -9.44
N ASP A 112 18.00 10.12 -8.33
CA ASP A 112 19.31 9.61 -7.86
C ASP A 112 18.99 8.34 -7.06
N GLY A 113 18.85 7.23 -7.80
CA GLY A 113 18.04 6.08 -7.38
C GLY A 113 18.37 5.57 -5.98
N SER A 114 17.33 5.43 -5.14
CA SER A 114 17.35 4.97 -3.75
C SER A 114 18.52 4.01 -3.50
N SER A 115 19.64 4.58 -3.07
CA SER A 115 20.90 3.86 -3.09
C SER A 115 20.89 2.71 -2.07
N SER A 116 19.96 2.72 -1.11
CA SER A 116 19.70 1.62 -0.19
C SER A 116 19.12 0.35 -0.83
N ILE A 117 18.38 0.45 -1.95
CA ILE A 117 17.93 -0.74 -2.69
C ILE A 117 19.08 -1.32 -3.52
N LEU A 118 19.73 -0.49 -4.35
CA LEU A 118 20.76 -0.93 -5.30
C LEU A 118 22.09 -1.27 -4.62
N ASN A 119 22.49 -0.49 -3.62
CA ASN A 119 23.65 -0.78 -2.78
C ASN A 119 23.16 -1.52 -1.54
N HIS A 120 23.16 -2.86 -1.63
CA HIS A 120 22.67 -3.83 -0.62
C HIS A 120 23.12 -3.58 0.85
N LYS A 121 24.13 -2.73 1.06
CA LYS A 121 24.74 -2.36 2.35
C LYS A 121 24.04 -1.19 3.07
N SER A 122 23.14 -0.45 2.44
CA SER A 122 22.53 0.75 3.04
C SER A 122 21.17 0.45 3.69
N ILE A 123 20.83 1.19 4.74
CA ILE A 123 19.52 1.12 5.40
C ILE A 123 18.47 1.78 4.51
N TYR A 124 17.38 1.06 4.25
CA TYR A 124 16.19 1.55 3.56
C TYR A 124 15.30 2.34 4.53
N ARG A 125 15.07 3.63 4.27
CA ARG A 125 14.39 4.54 5.20
C ARG A 125 12.95 4.80 4.76
N VAL A 126 12.00 4.53 5.66
CA VAL A 126 10.57 4.69 5.42
C VAL A 126 10.00 5.76 6.35
N ALA A 127 9.32 6.77 5.81
CA ALA A 127 8.48 7.65 6.62
C ALA A 127 7.05 7.09 6.66
N VAL A 128 6.38 7.18 7.80
CA VAL A 128 4.92 7.03 7.91
C VAL A 128 4.37 8.39 8.31
N LEU A 129 3.63 9.05 7.42
CA LEU A 129 2.91 10.27 7.77
C LEU A 129 1.60 9.87 8.45
N PHE A 130 1.32 10.43 9.63
CA PHE A 130 0.11 10.15 10.40
C PHE A 130 -0.59 11.46 10.75
N ILE A 131 -1.77 11.68 10.18
CA ILE A 131 -2.67 12.81 10.44
C ILE A 131 -3.87 12.34 11.25
N GLY A 132 -4.33 11.11 11.02
CA GLY A 132 -5.46 10.50 11.68
C GLY A 132 -6.45 9.85 10.70
N GLY A 133 -7.23 8.90 11.22
CA GLY A 133 -8.16 8.07 10.45
C GLY A 133 -7.67 6.66 10.15
N VAL A 134 -8.57 5.87 9.57
CA VAL A 134 -8.42 4.41 9.37
C VAL A 134 -7.31 4.04 8.38
N ASP A 135 -7.15 4.83 7.32
CA ASP A 135 -6.13 4.61 6.29
C ASP A 135 -4.70 4.86 6.83
N ASP A 136 -4.54 5.80 7.77
CA ASP A 136 -3.25 6.06 8.45
C ASP A 136 -2.91 4.98 9.48
N ILE A 137 -3.91 4.38 10.13
CA ILE A 137 -3.73 3.23 11.01
C ILE A 137 -3.24 2.01 10.22
N GLU A 138 -3.82 1.77 9.03
CA GLU A 138 -3.36 0.71 8.11
C GLU A 138 -1.94 0.99 7.57
N SER A 139 -1.66 2.25 7.20
CA SER A 139 -0.32 2.72 6.80
C SER A 139 0.73 2.47 7.90
N LEU A 140 0.40 2.80 9.16
CA LEU A 140 1.24 2.54 10.33
C LEU A 140 1.42 1.04 10.59
N ALA A 141 0.37 0.23 10.44
CA ALA A 141 0.47 -1.23 10.56
C ALA A 141 1.41 -1.82 9.51
N TYR A 142 1.34 -1.33 8.27
CA TYR A 142 2.23 -1.73 7.18
C TYR A 142 3.69 -1.32 7.48
N GLY A 143 3.93 -0.06 7.86
CA GLY A 143 5.26 0.42 8.24
C GLY A 143 5.87 -0.36 9.43
N ALA A 144 5.08 -0.60 10.48
CA ALA A 144 5.50 -1.42 11.63
C ALA A 144 5.73 -2.90 11.27
N ARG A 145 5.17 -3.40 10.17
CA ARG A 145 5.55 -4.70 9.60
C ARG A 145 6.88 -4.62 8.84
N MET A 146 7.13 -3.55 8.10
CA MET A 146 8.38 -3.36 7.32
C MET A 146 9.63 -3.33 8.20
N VAL A 147 9.58 -2.70 9.39
CA VAL A 147 10.75 -2.61 10.30
C VAL A 147 11.23 -3.97 10.84
N LYS A 148 10.43 -5.04 10.68
CA LYS A 148 10.87 -6.42 11.01
C LYS A 148 12.01 -6.90 10.11
N HIS A 149 12.16 -6.34 8.90
CA HIS A 149 13.31 -6.60 8.05
C HIS A 149 14.52 -5.78 8.52
N GLU A 150 15.65 -6.43 8.81
CA GLU A 150 16.83 -5.86 9.48
C GLU A 150 17.39 -4.58 8.82
N ARG A 151 17.29 -4.48 7.49
CA ARG A 151 17.79 -3.34 6.71
C ARG A 151 16.77 -2.21 6.50
N VAL A 152 15.61 -2.25 7.16
CA VAL A 152 14.60 -1.18 7.09
C VAL A 152 14.63 -0.35 8.38
N ALA A 153 14.58 0.98 8.26
CA ALA A 153 14.27 1.88 9.35
C ALA A 153 12.96 2.64 9.05
N VAL A 154 12.15 2.89 10.08
CA VAL A 154 10.83 3.50 9.97
C VAL A 154 10.74 4.68 10.93
N THR A 155 10.37 5.86 10.41
CA THR A 155 10.06 7.05 11.20
C THR A 155 8.58 7.37 11.08
N VAL A 156 7.83 7.26 12.17
CA VAL A 156 6.43 7.68 12.26
C VAL A 156 6.38 9.16 12.61
N ILE A 157 5.74 9.96 11.76
CA ILE A 157 5.63 11.42 11.87
C ILE A 157 4.15 11.77 12.09
N ARG A 158 3.76 12.01 13.34
CA ARG A 158 2.40 12.42 13.68
C ARG A 158 2.23 13.93 13.56
N PHE A 159 1.32 14.39 12.71
CA PHE A 159 0.96 15.80 12.60
C PHE A 159 -0.20 16.14 13.54
N LEU A 160 -0.03 17.20 14.32
CA LEU A 160 -1.00 17.65 15.33
C LEU A 160 -1.36 19.12 15.10
N LEU A 161 -2.66 19.43 15.16
CA LEU A 161 -3.14 20.81 15.06
C LEU A 161 -2.90 21.57 16.37
N LEU A 162 -2.08 22.63 16.31
CA LEU A 162 -1.76 23.49 17.44
C LEU A 162 -3.03 24.07 18.07
N GLY A 163 -3.15 23.97 19.40
CA GLY A 163 -4.27 24.54 20.16
C GLY A 163 -5.60 23.77 20.04
N ARG A 164 -5.62 22.61 19.36
CA ARG A 164 -6.82 21.78 19.23
C ARG A 164 -6.49 20.32 19.48
N ASP A 165 -6.54 19.91 20.75
CA ASP A 165 -6.24 18.54 21.18
C ASP A 165 -7.20 18.11 22.31
N THR A 166 -8.04 17.10 22.07
CA THR A 166 -8.97 16.41 23.04
C THR A 166 -10.08 15.54 22.40
N SER A 167 -10.19 15.38 21.08
CA SER A 167 -11.29 14.58 20.50
C SER A 167 -11.19 13.08 20.86
N ARG A 168 -12.33 12.43 21.08
CA ARG A 168 -12.40 11.00 21.46
C ARG A 168 -11.79 10.08 20.41
N GLU A 169 -11.84 10.45 19.14
CA GLU A 169 -11.23 9.71 18.01
C GLU A 169 -9.72 9.61 18.17
N ARG A 170 -9.04 10.71 18.56
CA ARG A 170 -7.59 10.69 18.84
C ARG A 170 -7.21 9.76 20.00
N LYS A 171 -8.14 9.39 20.89
CA LYS A 171 -7.83 8.42 21.96
C LYS A 171 -7.50 7.06 21.35
N HIS A 172 -8.32 6.57 20.42
CA HIS A 172 -8.09 5.29 19.76
C HIS A 172 -6.82 5.31 18.90
N GLU A 173 -6.61 6.38 18.13
CA GLU A 173 -5.37 6.58 17.37
C GLU A 173 -4.13 6.58 18.27
N SER A 174 -4.20 7.25 19.43
CA SER A 174 -3.08 7.32 20.36
C SER A 174 -2.84 5.97 21.06
N GLU A 175 -3.89 5.20 21.37
CA GLU A 175 -3.77 3.82 21.85
C GLU A 175 -3.09 2.92 20.80
N THR A 176 -3.45 3.05 19.52
CA THR A 176 -2.82 2.32 18.41
C THR A 176 -1.35 2.71 18.21
N ILE A 177 -1.03 4.01 18.24
CA ILE A 177 0.34 4.51 18.16
C ILE A 177 1.17 4.01 19.35
N GLU A 178 0.63 4.07 20.56
CA GLU A 178 1.32 3.62 21.77
C GLU A 178 1.55 2.11 21.76
N PHE A 179 0.61 1.31 21.23
CA PHE A 179 0.82 -0.11 20.96
C PHE A 179 2.04 -0.34 20.06
N TYR A 180 2.13 0.34 18.91
CA TYR A 180 3.27 0.17 17.99
C TYR A 180 4.61 0.67 18.56
N LYS A 181 4.59 1.77 19.33
CA LYS A 181 5.76 2.25 20.09
C LYS A 181 6.22 1.20 21.11
N LYS A 182 5.30 0.65 21.90
CA LYS A 182 5.60 -0.37 22.92
C LYS A 182 6.14 -1.65 22.30
N THR A 183 5.54 -2.13 21.21
CA THR A 183 6.00 -3.32 20.46
C THR A 183 7.38 -3.13 19.83
N ASN A 184 7.80 -1.88 19.56
CA ASN A 184 9.14 -1.54 19.06
C ASN A 184 10.06 -0.91 20.13
N SER A 185 9.76 -1.09 21.42
CA SER A 185 10.62 -0.57 22.49
C SER A 185 12.02 -1.18 22.40
N GLY A 186 13.06 -0.33 22.38
CA GLY A 186 14.45 -0.75 22.17
C GLY A 186 14.85 -1.02 20.71
N ASN A 187 13.94 -0.91 19.74
CA ASN A 187 14.28 -1.01 18.32
C ASN A 187 14.74 0.36 17.78
N GLU A 188 16.06 0.60 17.73
CA GLU A 188 16.66 1.85 17.23
C GLU A 188 16.26 2.20 15.78
N ARG A 189 15.77 1.21 15.02
CA ARG A 189 15.27 1.40 13.65
C ARG A 189 13.79 1.84 13.59
N PHE A 190 13.11 2.00 14.72
CA PHE A 190 11.74 2.53 14.79
C PHE A 190 11.72 3.83 15.59
N MET A 191 11.47 4.95 14.91
CA MET A 191 11.38 6.28 15.50
C MET A 191 9.94 6.78 15.48
N TYR A 192 9.55 7.53 16.51
CA TYR A 192 8.28 8.24 16.58
C TYR A 192 8.54 9.71 16.91
N GLN A 193 7.93 10.62 16.15
CA GLN A 193 8.02 12.06 16.39
C GLN A 193 6.69 12.76 16.10
N GLU A 194 6.43 13.84 16.84
CA GLU A 194 5.24 14.68 16.67
C GLU A 194 5.64 16.03 16.07
N LYS A 195 4.84 16.52 15.11
CA LYS A 195 4.99 17.82 14.46
C LYS A 195 3.72 18.65 14.68
N LEU A 196 3.83 19.71 15.47
CA LEU A 196 2.76 20.69 15.65
C LEU A 196 2.71 21.64 14.44
N VAL A 197 1.53 21.78 13.83
CA VAL A 197 1.26 22.67 12.69
C VAL A 197 0.03 23.52 12.97
N LYS A 198 -0.06 24.71 12.38
CA LYS A 198 -1.13 25.69 12.66
C LYS A 198 -2.38 25.48 11.82
N ASP A 199 -2.23 24.97 10.60
CA ASP A 199 -3.24 24.83 9.57
C ASP A 199 -2.71 23.90 8.44
N GLY A 200 -3.47 23.75 7.36
CA GLY A 200 -3.07 22.98 6.18
C GLY A 200 -1.89 23.58 5.41
N VAL A 201 -1.64 24.89 5.50
CA VAL A 201 -0.46 25.51 4.87
C VAL A 201 0.80 25.05 5.58
N GLY A 202 0.82 25.13 6.91
CA GLY A 202 1.93 24.64 7.73
C GLY A 202 2.13 23.13 7.64
N LEU A 203 1.06 22.34 7.44
CA LEU A 203 1.16 20.91 7.12
C LEU A 203 1.88 20.70 5.78
N ALA A 204 1.39 21.35 4.72
CA ALA A 204 1.95 21.19 3.38
C ALA A 204 3.40 21.69 3.28
N GLU A 205 3.75 22.78 3.96
CA GLU A 205 5.14 23.22 4.14
C GLU A 205 5.98 22.19 4.90
N SER A 206 5.48 21.61 5.99
CA SER A 206 6.25 20.62 6.77
C SER A 206 6.47 19.29 6.05
N ILE A 207 5.62 18.96 5.08
CA ILE A 207 5.78 17.82 4.16
C ILE A 207 6.75 18.18 3.03
N ARG A 208 6.59 19.33 2.36
CA ARG A 208 7.52 19.81 1.30
C ARG A 208 8.94 20.07 1.79
N ASN A 209 9.09 20.42 3.06
CA ASN A 209 10.38 20.62 3.73
C ASN A 209 10.88 19.34 4.44
N MET A 210 10.37 18.15 4.08
CA MET A 210 11.06 16.91 4.40
C MET A 210 12.24 16.75 3.45
N ASP A 211 13.45 16.77 4.00
CA ASP A 211 14.67 16.42 3.25
C ASP A 211 14.52 15.04 2.57
N ASN A 212 15.26 14.81 1.48
CA ASN A 212 15.38 13.53 0.76
C ASN A 212 16.14 12.46 1.58
N SER A 213 15.65 12.24 2.80
CA SER A 213 16.15 11.39 3.86
C SER A 213 15.39 10.05 3.96
N TYR A 214 14.35 9.89 3.12
CA TYR A 214 13.52 8.70 3.03
C TYR A 214 13.53 8.16 1.60
N ASP A 215 13.53 6.84 1.49
CA ASP A 215 13.41 6.11 0.23
C ASP A 215 11.93 5.85 -0.13
N LEU A 216 11.07 5.74 0.89
CA LEU A 216 9.63 5.52 0.78
C LEU A 216 8.86 6.38 1.79
N ILE A 217 7.74 6.94 1.35
CA ILE A 217 6.76 7.59 2.22
C ILE A 217 5.46 6.79 2.17
N LEU A 218 5.00 6.32 3.34
CA LEU A 218 3.68 5.71 3.54
C LEU A 218 2.72 6.78 4.06
N VAL A 219 1.51 6.84 3.51
CA VAL A 219 0.46 7.77 3.95
C VAL A 219 -0.92 7.18 3.70
N GLY A 220 -1.88 7.46 4.59
CA GLY A 220 -3.27 7.13 4.35
C GLY A 220 -3.89 7.93 3.20
N ARG A 221 -4.90 7.38 2.54
CA ARG A 221 -5.67 8.06 1.50
C ARG A 221 -6.71 9.02 2.08
N SER A 222 -7.48 8.56 3.07
CA SER A 222 -8.68 9.23 3.59
C SER A 222 -8.55 9.66 5.05
N HIS A 223 -8.49 10.98 5.26
CA HIS A 223 -8.39 11.61 6.59
C HIS A 223 -9.66 12.42 6.88
N GLN A 224 -10.81 11.73 6.95
CA GLN A 224 -12.13 12.37 7.00
C GLN A 224 -12.24 13.38 8.17
N HIS A 225 -12.81 14.56 7.88
CA HIS A 225 -13.02 15.65 8.84
C HIS A 225 -11.76 16.20 9.54
N SER A 226 -10.54 15.85 9.10
CA SER A 226 -9.33 16.41 9.69
C SER A 226 -9.24 17.92 9.41
N PRO A 227 -9.25 18.79 10.45
CA PRO A 227 -9.15 20.23 10.26
C PRO A 227 -7.79 20.66 9.68
N LEU A 228 -6.79 19.77 9.71
CA LEU A 228 -5.49 19.96 9.09
C LEU A 228 -5.54 19.96 7.55
N LEU A 229 -6.60 19.45 6.94
CA LEU A 229 -6.73 19.39 5.47
C LEU A 229 -7.65 20.48 4.90
N PHE A 230 -8.18 21.37 5.74
CA PHE A 230 -9.06 22.45 5.28
C PHE A 230 -8.34 23.34 4.26
N GLY A 231 -8.99 23.64 3.13
CA GLY A 231 -8.42 24.35 1.99
C GLY A 231 -7.50 23.51 1.08
N LEU A 232 -6.86 22.43 1.57
CA LEU A 232 -6.01 21.56 0.73
C LEU A 232 -6.83 20.67 -0.22
N HIS A 233 -8.07 20.34 0.14
CA HIS A 233 -8.97 19.54 -0.71
C HIS A 233 -9.32 20.19 -2.07
N GLU A 234 -9.28 21.52 -2.16
CA GLU A 234 -9.72 22.28 -3.34
C GLU A 234 -8.77 22.16 -4.54
N TRP A 235 -7.54 21.69 -4.30
CA TRP A 235 -6.44 21.63 -5.27
C TRP A 235 -6.16 20.22 -5.78
N SER A 236 -7.05 19.25 -5.53
CA SER A 236 -6.76 17.84 -5.83
C SER A 236 -7.06 17.42 -7.27
N GLU A 237 -6.06 16.90 -7.97
CA GLU A 237 -6.13 16.36 -9.34
C GLU A 237 -6.36 14.83 -9.38
N CYS A 238 -5.86 14.12 -8.37
CA CYS A 238 -5.84 12.65 -8.32
C CYS A 238 -6.67 12.14 -7.13
N PRO A 239 -8.02 12.10 -7.22
CA PRO A 239 -8.89 11.69 -6.12
C PRO A 239 -8.68 10.24 -5.66
N GLU A 240 -8.01 9.41 -6.46
CA GLU A 240 -7.54 8.08 -6.04
C GLU A 240 -6.43 8.15 -4.98
N LEU A 241 -5.63 9.22 -4.93
CA LEU A 241 -4.53 9.40 -3.97
C LEU A 241 -4.97 10.10 -2.67
N GLY A 242 -6.08 10.84 -2.70
CA GLY A 242 -6.45 11.73 -1.59
C GLY A 242 -5.46 12.88 -1.38
N VAL A 243 -5.77 13.79 -0.46
CA VAL A 243 -5.10 15.11 -0.36
C VAL A 243 -3.58 15.01 -0.21
N ILE A 244 -3.09 14.16 0.69
CA ILE A 244 -1.64 14.08 0.96
C ILE A 244 -0.91 13.25 -0.08
N GLY A 245 -1.52 12.17 -0.57
CA GLY A 245 -0.97 11.40 -1.68
C GLY A 245 -0.81 12.25 -2.94
N ASP A 246 -1.79 13.12 -3.23
CA ASP A 246 -1.78 14.04 -4.37
C ASP A 246 -0.83 15.22 -4.17
N LEU A 247 -0.75 15.79 -2.96
CA LEU A 247 0.29 16.76 -2.59
C LEU A 247 1.70 16.20 -2.78
N LEU A 248 1.93 14.94 -2.36
CA LEU A 248 3.19 14.23 -2.53
C LEU A 248 3.45 13.82 -3.99
N ALA A 249 2.39 13.57 -4.77
CA ALA A 249 2.50 13.34 -6.20
C ALA A 249 2.83 14.62 -6.98
N SER A 250 2.49 15.82 -6.49
CA SER A 250 2.82 17.09 -7.15
C SER A 250 4.34 17.25 -7.41
N PRO A 251 4.75 17.94 -8.51
CA PRO A 251 6.14 18.39 -8.68
C PRO A 251 6.63 19.24 -7.50
N ASP A 252 5.74 20.03 -6.89
CA ASP A 252 6.05 20.92 -5.77
C ASP A 252 6.47 20.19 -4.48
N ALA A 253 6.23 18.87 -4.41
CA ALA A 253 6.66 18.04 -3.29
C ALA A 253 8.19 17.99 -3.14
N LYS A 254 8.94 18.20 -4.24
CA LYS A 254 10.43 18.15 -4.32
C LYS A 254 11.10 16.86 -3.81
N THR A 255 10.32 15.88 -3.38
CA THR A 255 10.81 14.61 -2.85
C THR A 255 11.22 13.63 -3.96
N THR A 256 12.35 12.96 -3.77
CA THR A 256 12.78 11.83 -4.61
C THR A 256 12.32 10.48 -4.06
N ALA A 257 11.65 10.45 -2.91
CA ALA A 257 11.10 9.22 -2.33
C ALA A 257 9.94 8.68 -3.20
N SER A 258 9.83 7.36 -3.30
CA SER A 258 8.58 6.75 -3.76
C SER A 258 7.50 6.93 -2.70
N VAL A 259 6.22 6.92 -3.10
CA VAL A 259 5.10 7.16 -2.18
C VAL A 259 4.08 6.04 -2.33
N LEU A 260 3.74 5.36 -1.23
CA LEU A 260 2.66 4.37 -1.20
C LEU A 260 1.47 4.95 -0.44
N VAL A 261 0.43 5.29 -1.20
CA VAL A 261 -0.84 5.76 -0.64
C VAL A 261 -1.68 4.54 -0.25
N VAL A 262 -1.93 4.38 1.04
CA VAL A 262 -2.64 3.23 1.62
C VAL A 262 -4.12 3.56 1.81
N HIS A 263 -4.98 2.63 1.41
CA HIS A 263 -6.41 2.66 1.67
C HIS A 263 -6.84 1.37 2.37
N GLN A 264 -7.51 1.49 3.51
CA GLN A 264 -8.09 0.37 4.22
C GLN A 264 -9.45 0.02 3.60
N GLN A 265 -9.62 -1.27 3.28
CA GLN A 265 -10.87 -1.86 2.81
C GLN A 265 -12.09 -1.42 3.62
N LYS A 266 -13.16 -1.02 2.95
CA LYS A 266 -14.47 -0.80 3.60
C LYS A 266 -15.16 -2.15 3.74
N MET A 267 -15.25 -2.68 4.97
CA MET A 267 -16.10 -3.84 5.25
C MET A 267 -17.59 -3.49 5.07
N THR A 268 -18.09 -3.58 3.84
CA THR A 268 -19.51 -3.46 3.50
C THR A 268 -20.24 -4.75 3.83
N GLY A 269 -20.36 -5.02 5.14
CA GLY A 269 -20.97 -6.23 5.68
C GLY A 269 -22.46 -6.37 5.36
N LYS A 270 -22.79 -6.90 4.18
CA LYS A 270 -24.03 -7.67 3.96
C LYS A 270 -23.75 -9.15 4.18
N ILE A 271 -23.69 -9.54 5.46
CA ILE A 271 -23.88 -10.93 5.82
C ILE A 271 -25.33 -11.27 5.46
N ASN A 272 -25.53 -12.07 4.43
CA ASN A 272 -26.85 -12.58 4.05
C ASN A 272 -27.31 -13.62 5.07
N THR A 273 -27.83 -13.17 6.21
CA THR A 273 -28.59 -14.02 7.13
C THR A 273 -29.95 -14.34 6.50
N SER A 274 -29.96 -15.33 5.62
CA SER A 274 -31.18 -15.98 5.15
C SER A 274 -31.95 -16.51 6.35
N THR A 275 -33.09 -15.90 6.64
CA THR A 275 -33.91 -16.17 7.82
C THR A 275 -34.47 -17.59 7.81
N GLY A 276 -33.98 -18.43 8.74
CA GLY A 276 -34.57 -19.72 9.11
C GLY A 276 -35.13 -19.68 10.54
N GLN A 277 -36.44 -19.89 10.67
CA GLN A 277 -37.23 -20.01 11.92
C GLN A 277 -37.28 -21.49 12.38
N VAL A 278 -37.38 -21.91 13.65
CA VAL A 278 -37.37 -21.37 15.05
C VAL A 278 -36.93 -22.56 15.98
N PRO A 279 -36.97 -22.57 17.35
CA PRO A 279 -37.11 -21.57 18.42
C PRO A 279 -36.09 -21.73 19.60
N GLN A 280 -36.31 -20.93 20.66
CA GLN A 280 -35.64 -20.91 21.97
C GLN A 280 -35.63 -22.25 22.74
N ASN A 281 -34.53 -22.56 23.45
CA ASN A 281 -34.58 -22.78 24.91
C ASN A 281 -33.23 -22.58 25.61
N ARG A 282 -33.26 -22.53 26.94
CA ARG A 282 -32.13 -22.27 27.85
C ARG A 282 -31.20 -23.50 27.98
N ASP A 283 -29.90 -23.30 28.21
CA ASP A 283 -29.35 -23.44 29.57
C ASP A 283 -27.86 -23.04 29.66
N MET A 284 -27.43 -22.79 30.89
CA MET A 284 -26.14 -22.23 31.29
C MET A 284 -25.20 -23.34 31.76
N TYR A 285 -23.99 -23.45 31.20
CA TYR A 285 -22.85 -24.07 31.90
C TYR A 285 -21.55 -23.30 31.64
N VAL A 286 -20.90 -22.96 32.76
CA VAL A 286 -19.54 -22.42 32.83
C VAL A 286 -18.55 -23.57 32.78
N HIS A 287 -17.46 -23.41 32.04
CA HIS A 287 -16.17 -24.01 32.40
C HIS A 287 -15.03 -23.12 31.92
N ASP A 288 -14.33 -22.50 32.87
CA ASP A 288 -12.97 -22.01 32.68
C ASP A 288 -12.01 -23.20 32.53
N GLU A 289 -10.97 -23.04 31.70
CA GLU A 289 -9.60 -23.56 31.87
C GLU A 289 -8.71 -22.89 30.78
N PRO A 290 -7.38 -22.78 30.97
CA PRO A 290 -6.61 -21.66 30.41
C PRO A 290 -6.01 -21.90 29.02
N PHE A 291 -5.77 -20.79 28.31
CA PHE A 291 -4.93 -20.78 27.09
C PHE A 291 -3.48 -21.11 27.43
N THR A 292 -3.11 -22.38 27.26
CA THR A 292 -1.70 -22.80 27.17
C THR A 292 -1.10 -22.34 25.85
N GLU A 293 0.06 -21.70 25.90
CA GLU A 293 0.83 -21.37 24.71
C GLU A 293 1.16 -22.63 23.92
N ARG A 294 0.71 -22.70 22.67
CA ARG A 294 1.34 -23.55 21.66
C ARG A 294 2.18 -22.67 20.76
N VAL A 295 3.48 -22.64 21.06
CA VAL A 295 4.50 -22.22 20.10
C VAL A 295 4.35 -23.13 18.88
N SER A 296 3.87 -22.58 17.78
CA SER A 296 3.95 -23.20 16.46
C SER A 296 5.05 -22.53 15.67
N ASP A 297 6.12 -23.27 15.39
CA ASP A 297 7.16 -22.89 14.44
C ASP A 297 6.57 -22.88 13.02
N HIS A 298 5.85 -21.81 12.69
CA HIS A 298 5.38 -21.51 11.34
C HIS A 298 5.98 -20.19 10.91
N ASN A 299 7.08 -20.29 10.16
CA ASN A 299 7.75 -19.18 9.53
C ASN A 299 6.75 -18.48 8.58
N PRO A 300 6.39 -17.20 8.80
CA PRO A 300 5.33 -16.55 8.03
C PRO A 300 5.85 -16.18 6.63
N SER A 301 5.68 -17.08 5.67
CA SER A 301 6.03 -16.85 4.27
C SER A 301 5.18 -15.71 3.67
N VAL A 302 5.85 -14.80 2.96
CA VAL A 302 5.17 -13.72 2.22
C VAL A 302 5.08 -14.11 0.74
N GLU A 303 3.85 -14.27 0.25
CA GLU A 303 3.54 -14.60 -1.15
C GLU A 303 3.41 -13.31 -1.99
N ILE A 304 4.18 -13.19 -3.06
CA ILE A 304 4.19 -12.03 -3.97
C ILE A 304 3.77 -12.48 -5.38
N SER A 305 2.69 -11.91 -5.93
CA SER A 305 2.05 -12.38 -7.18
C SER A 305 2.19 -11.42 -8.38
N ILE A 306 2.96 -11.77 -9.44
CA ILE A 306 3.35 -10.93 -10.63
C ILE A 306 3.75 -11.78 -11.86
N ASP A 307 3.20 -11.57 -13.08
CA ASP A 307 3.25 -12.59 -14.16
C ASP A 307 4.21 -12.49 -15.35
N SER A 308 4.57 -13.67 -15.87
CA SER A 308 4.45 -14.07 -17.29
C SER A 308 4.42 -15.61 -17.42
N GLU A 309 3.48 -16.22 -18.17
CA GLU A 309 3.88 -17.38 -19.02
C GLU A 309 3.06 -17.60 -20.30
N ASN A 310 3.79 -17.92 -21.37
CA ASN A 310 3.31 -18.24 -22.71
C ASN A 310 3.27 -19.77 -22.87
N SER A 311 2.21 -20.33 -23.43
CA SER A 311 2.20 -21.73 -23.91
C SER A 311 1.88 -21.76 -25.40
N PRO A 312 2.70 -22.42 -26.24
CA PRO A 312 2.48 -22.40 -27.69
C PRO A 312 1.27 -23.26 -28.05
N MET A 313 0.28 -22.66 -28.71
CA MET A 313 -0.73 -23.45 -29.41
C MET A 313 -0.02 -24.29 -30.49
N LYS A 314 -0.24 -25.60 -30.42
CA LYS A 314 0.28 -26.56 -31.40
C LYS A 314 -0.43 -26.35 -32.73
N ASP A 315 0.35 -26.27 -33.80
CA ASP A 315 -0.16 -26.48 -35.15
C ASP A 315 -0.76 -27.89 -35.28
N SER A 316 -2.04 -27.98 -35.63
CA SER A 316 -2.63 -29.24 -36.12
C SER A 316 -3.84 -29.02 -37.03
N TYR A 317 -3.55 -28.76 -38.31
CA TYR A 317 -4.10 -29.46 -39.48
C TYR A 317 -5.62 -29.55 -39.79
N TYR A 318 -5.92 -29.17 -41.04
CA TYR A 318 -7.14 -29.39 -41.84
C TYR A 318 -8.43 -28.70 -41.32
N ARG A 319 -9.22 -28.05 -42.17
CA ARG A 319 -9.47 -28.32 -43.60
C ARG A 319 -9.80 -27.06 -44.39
#